data_AF-A0A915KIB6-F1
#
_entry.id   AF-A0A915KIB6-F1
#
_cell.length_a   1.000
_cell.length_b   1.000
_cell.length_c   1.000
_cell.angle_alpha   90.00
_cell.angle_beta   90.00
_cell.angle_gamma   90.00
#
_symmetry.space_group_name_H-M   'P 1'
#
loop_
_entity.id
_entity.type
_entity.pdbx_description
1 polymer ?
#
loop_
_entity_poly.entity_id
_entity_poly.type
_entity_poly.pdbx_seq_one_letter_code
_entity_poly.pdbx_strand_id
1 'polypeptide(L)'
;METTFESSEDESRFLKLKLEEVYSNEDVSHIKELDYAMKTATDKFNDSVNKACLPHGLVKLFPDNSLQCMIESGAKGNMVNQVQMSCMLGQIELEGCRPPLTPSGRTLPSFEPYDCSPRAGGFVDGRFATGIRPQEFFFHTMAGREGLIDTAVKTSRSGYLQRCIIKHLEGVMVNYDSTVRDSDGSIIQFQYGEDGVDIGRSQFLKKDRLHLLANNLPILLDQFSKSPHFNQMDSKKCDKVVKKLKKWRKRRTDQSNQKSYMSPFTVFSSKLQRSSSDEKYEKDKLIEAYRNLDENSQNELAEYACPDPVSAQYWSSTTFGALSEKSRDEFDNFISDRTKLPRYWTEYHESNFRRAFYWKSLV
;
A
#
# COMPACT_ATOMS: atom_id res chain seq x y z
N MET A 1 43.43 -4.30 39.97
CA MET A 1 42.23 -5.01 39.48
C MET A 1 40.96 -4.60 40.23
N GLU A 2 41.00 -3.64 41.16
CA GLU A 2 39.82 -3.21 41.95
C GLU A 2 39.17 -1.91 41.44
N THR A 3 39.87 -1.10 40.64
CA THR A 3 39.41 0.25 40.25
C THR A 3 38.38 0.30 39.11
N THR A 4 38.09 -0.82 38.42
CA THR A 4 37.06 -0.88 37.37
C THR A 4 35.67 -1.28 37.90
N PHE A 5 35.59 -1.79 39.13
CA PHE A 5 34.32 -2.21 39.72
C PHE A 5 33.56 -1.02 40.35
N GLU A 6 34.26 -0.11 41.02
CA GLU A 6 33.64 1.09 41.65
C GLU A 6 32.96 2.00 40.62
N SER A 7 33.54 2.20 39.43
CA SER A 7 32.93 3.01 38.37
C SER A 7 31.61 2.44 37.84
N SER A 8 31.43 1.12 37.89
CA SER A 8 30.22 0.45 37.39
C SER A 8 29.03 0.53 38.35
N GLU A 9 29.29 0.61 39.65
CA GLU A 9 28.25 0.73 40.68
C GLU A 9 27.67 2.15 40.72
N ASP A 10 28.51 3.17 40.58
CA ASP A 10 28.09 4.56 40.51
C ASP A 10 27.22 4.85 39.28
N GLU A 11 27.57 4.30 38.12
CA GLU A 11 26.76 4.37 36.90
C GLU A 11 25.41 3.67 37.07
N SER A 12 25.40 2.49 37.68
CA SER A 12 24.17 1.73 37.95
C SER A 12 23.23 2.48 38.89
N ARG A 13 23.78 3.15 39.91
CA ARG A 13 23.00 3.97 40.85
C ARG A 13 22.45 5.22 40.19
N PHE A 14 23.23 5.87 39.34
CA PHE A 14 22.79 7.02 38.56
C PHE A 14 21.66 6.67 37.58
N LEU A 15 21.75 5.51 36.93
CA LEU A 15 20.70 4.99 36.04
C LEU A 15 19.39 4.71 36.80
N LYS A 16 19.48 4.09 37.98
CA LYS A 16 18.31 3.84 38.85
C LYS A 16 17.60 5.15 39.24
N LEU A 17 18.35 6.18 39.62
CA LEU A 17 17.80 7.50 39.96
C LEU A 17 17.13 8.17 38.76
N LYS A 18 17.72 8.09 37.57
CA LYS A 18 17.12 8.62 36.34
C LYS A 18 15.85 7.88 35.94
N LEU A 19 15.82 6.55 36.10
CA LEU A 19 14.60 5.77 35.88
C LEU A 19 13.50 6.19 36.85
N GLU A 20 13.83 6.35 38.12
CA GLU A 20 12.89 6.83 39.13
C GLU A 20 12.32 8.21 38.76
N GLU A 21 13.16 9.14 38.29
CA GLU A 21 12.73 10.45 37.79
C GLU A 21 11.78 10.34 36.59
N VAL A 22 12.12 9.50 35.60
CA VAL A 22 11.31 9.29 34.39
C VAL A 22 9.95 8.67 34.71
N TYR A 23 9.90 7.69 35.62
CA TYR A 23 8.65 7.03 36.01
C TYR A 23 7.83 7.81 37.06
N SER A 24 8.43 8.80 37.73
CA SER A 24 7.72 9.71 38.64
C SER A 24 7.05 10.87 37.91
N ASN A 25 7.55 11.24 36.73
CA ASN A 25 6.92 12.23 35.86
C ASN A 25 5.67 11.62 35.20
N GLU A 26 4.58 12.39 35.14
CA GLU A 26 3.28 11.92 34.58
C GLU A 26 3.30 11.75 33.05
N ASP A 27 4.36 12.22 32.38
CA ASP A 27 4.49 12.23 30.93
C ASP A 27 4.82 10.82 30.36
N VAL A 28 3.77 10.12 29.94
CA VAL A 28 3.84 8.78 29.31
C VAL A 28 4.74 8.72 28.06
N SER A 29 5.02 9.86 27.42
CA SER A 29 5.91 9.95 26.25
C SER A 29 7.35 9.53 26.55
N HIS A 30 7.91 9.96 27.68
CA HIS A 30 9.30 9.67 28.03
C HIS A 30 9.52 8.17 28.33
N ILE A 31 8.52 7.51 28.90
CA ILE A 31 8.55 6.05 29.14
C ILE A 31 8.59 5.29 27.81
N LYS A 32 7.77 5.71 26.83
CA LYS A 32 7.75 5.08 25.51
C LYS A 32 9.07 5.26 24.75
N GLU A 33 9.69 6.44 24.85
CA GLU A 33 11.00 6.70 24.25
C GLU A 33 12.09 5.80 24.85
N LEU A 34 12.08 5.64 26.19
CA LEU A 34 13.01 4.76 26.89
C LEU A 34 12.82 3.29 26.48
N ASP A 35 11.57 2.82 26.48
CA ASP A 35 11.24 1.45 26.09
C ASP A 35 11.64 1.17 24.64
N TYR A 36 11.42 2.14 23.74
CA TYR A 36 11.83 2.05 22.35
C TYR A 36 13.36 2.00 22.19
N ALA A 37 14.10 2.80 22.96
CA ALA A 37 15.56 2.79 22.94
C ALA A 37 16.11 1.43 23.42
N MET A 38 15.55 0.88 24.51
CA MET A 38 15.93 -0.44 25.01
C MET A 38 15.60 -1.54 23.97
N LYS A 39 14.41 -1.50 23.39
CA LYS A 39 14.00 -2.44 22.34
C LYS A 39 14.96 -2.44 21.15
N THR A 40 15.31 -1.25 20.65
CA THR A 40 16.25 -1.09 19.54
C THR A 40 17.62 -1.68 19.85
N ALA A 41 18.06 -1.63 21.11
CA ALA A 41 19.29 -2.27 21.54
C ALA A 41 19.15 -3.80 21.60
N THR A 42 18.07 -4.32 22.20
CA THR A 42 17.82 -5.77 22.33
C THR A 42 17.58 -6.47 21.01
N ASP A 43 16.95 -5.81 20.04
CA ASP A 43 16.65 -6.36 18.71
C ASP A 43 17.94 -6.69 17.93
N LYS A 44 19.00 -5.89 18.09
CA LYS A 44 20.31 -6.17 17.48
C LYS A 44 20.90 -7.50 17.96
N PHE A 45 20.71 -7.82 19.25
CA PHE A 45 21.17 -9.08 19.82
C PHE A 45 20.32 -10.24 19.32
N ASN A 46 19.01 -10.07 19.28
CA ASN A 46 18.08 -11.07 18.74
C ASN A 46 18.45 -11.43 17.29
N ASP A 47 18.65 -10.42 16.43
CA ASP A 47 19.07 -10.62 15.04
C ASP A 47 20.42 -11.32 14.90
N SER A 48 21.37 -11.01 15.80
CA SER A 48 22.69 -11.63 15.81
C SER A 48 22.61 -13.11 16.16
N VAL A 49 21.81 -13.46 17.17
CA VAL A 49 21.55 -14.85 17.56
C VAL A 49 20.84 -15.60 16.42
N ASN A 50 19.84 -14.99 15.79
CA ASN A 50 19.08 -15.60 14.70
C ASN A 50 19.96 -15.92 13.49
N LYS A 51 20.84 -15.00 13.11
CA LYS A 51 21.80 -15.21 12.01
C LYS A 51 22.85 -16.28 12.34
N ALA A 52 23.25 -16.39 13.60
CA ALA A 52 24.22 -17.40 14.02
C ALA A 52 23.61 -18.81 14.07
N CYS A 53 22.36 -18.93 14.53
CA CYS A 53 21.71 -20.22 14.76
C CYS A 53 20.95 -20.77 13.55
N LEU A 54 20.40 -19.92 12.67
CA LEU A 54 19.58 -20.35 11.53
C LEU A 54 20.18 -19.86 10.21
N PRO A 55 20.24 -20.70 9.15
CA PRO A 55 19.80 -22.09 9.08
C PRO A 55 20.87 -23.12 9.52
N HIS A 56 22.15 -22.73 9.55
CA HIS A 56 23.27 -23.69 9.67
C HIS A 56 23.50 -24.24 11.08
N GLY A 57 22.98 -23.60 12.12
CA GLY A 57 23.14 -24.04 13.51
C GLY A 57 22.14 -25.13 13.94
N LEU A 58 21.30 -25.62 13.03
CA LEU A 58 20.33 -26.68 13.30
C LEU A 58 20.99 -28.07 13.23
N VAL A 59 20.59 -28.95 14.15
CA VAL A 59 21.04 -30.36 14.15
C VAL A 59 20.57 -31.11 12.90
N LYS A 60 19.32 -30.83 12.47
CA LYS A 60 18.76 -31.34 11.21
C LYS A 60 18.49 -30.16 10.29
N LEU A 61 19.08 -30.20 9.11
CA LEU A 61 18.92 -29.19 8.07
C LEU A 61 17.76 -29.56 7.14
N PHE A 62 17.28 -28.59 6.37
CA PHE A 62 16.39 -28.84 5.24
C PHE A 62 17.11 -29.70 4.19
N PRO A 63 16.47 -30.71 3.57
CA PRO A 63 15.02 -31.02 3.60
C PRO A 63 14.57 -31.98 4.71
N ASP A 64 15.47 -32.58 5.49
CA ASP A 64 15.13 -33.63 6.46
C ASP A 64 14.40 -33.11 7.71
N ASN A 65 14.54 -31.82 8.00
CA ASN A 65 13.83 -31.17 9.09
C ASN A 65 12.38 -30.84 8.70
N SER A 66 11.43 -31.64 9.20
CA SER A 66 10.00 -31.46 8.92
C SER A 66 9.44 -30.11 9.38
N LEU A 67 9.97 -29.52 10.46
CA LEU A 67 9.55 -28.20 10.92
C LEU A 67 9.93 -27.12 9.90
N GLN A 68 11.18 -27.15 9.44
CA GLN A 68 11.66 -26.21 8.43
C GLN A 68 10.95 -26.43 7.09
N CYS A 69 10.73 -27.68 6.69
CA CYS A 69 9.96 -28.00 5.48
C CYS A 69 8.53 -27.44 5.54
N MET A 70 7.84 -27.57 6.69
CA MET A 70 6.49 -27.06 6.88
C MET A 70 6.41 -25.53 6.81
N ILE A 71 7.46 -24.83 7.25
CA ILE A 71 7.55 -23.36 7.22
C ILE A 71 7.92 -22.88 5.81
N GLU A 72 8.96 -23.45 5.19
CA GLU A 72 9.43 -23.05 3.86
C GLU A 72 8.43 -23.37 2.76
N SER A 73 7.68 -24.47 2.88
CA SER A 73 6.58 -24.80 1.97
C SER A 73 5.34 -23.93 2.16
N GLY A 74 5.28 -23.13 3.25
CA GLY A 74 4.09 -22.35 3.61
C GLY A 74 2.92 -23.20 4.11
N ALA A 75 3.14 -24.47 4.46
CA ALA A 75 2.08 -25.35 4.96
C ALA A 75 1.55 -24.89 6.32
N LYS A 76 2.44 -24.63 7.30
CA LYS A 76 2.05 -24.09 8.61
C LYS A 76 3.23 -23.47 9.36
N GLY A 77 2.96 -22.35 10.01
CA GLY A 77 3.96 -21.63 10.80
C GLY A 77 4.79 -20.67 9.94
N ASN A 78 5.65 -19.92 10.61
CA ASN A 78 6.52 -18.91 10.00
C ASN A 78 7.93 -19.00 10.61
N MET A 79 8.88 -18.24 10.05
CA MET A 79 10.26 -18.19 10.55
C MET A 79 10.35 -17.74 12.02
N VAL A 80 9.44 -16.84 12.45
CA VAL A 80 9.38 -16.37 13.84
C VAL A 80 9.10 -17.52 14.82
N ASN A 81 8.18 -18.43 14.48
CA ASN A 81 7.90 -19.61 15.30
C ASN A 81 9.13 -20.51 15.43
N GLN A 82 9.89 -20.70 14.35
CA GLN A 82 11.13 -21.49 14.38
C GLN A 82 12.19 -20.85 15.27
N VAL A 83 12.35 -19.53 15.17
CA VAL A 83 13.24 -18.73 16.02
C VAL A 83 12.87 -18.87 17.50
N GLN A 84 11.59 -18.71 17.85
CA GLN A 84 11.15 -18.81 19.25
C GLN A 84 11.28 -20.22 19.83
N MET A 85 11.13 -21.25 18.99
CA MET A 85 11.36 -22.63 19.41
C MET A 85 12.85 -22.95 19.59
N SER A 86 13.71 -22.48 18.68
CA SER A 86 15.10 -22.96 18.56
C SER A 86 16.14 -22.02 19.17
N CYS A 87 15.91 -20.70 19.12
CA CYS A 87 16.85 -19.66 19.52
C CYS A 87 16.46 -19.03 20.85
N MET A 88 15.47 -18.13 20.83
CA MET A 88 14.97 -17.39 21.99
C MET A 88 13.62 -16.73 21.68
N LEU A 89 12.84 -16.39 22.72
CA LEU A 89 11.56 -15.69 22.56
C LEU A 89 11.73 -14.22 22.16
N GLY A 90 12.73 -13.54 22.73
CA GLY A 90 12.99 -12.12 22.50
C GLY A 90 12.25 -11.18 23.46
N GLN A 91 12.11 -9.92 23.06
CA GLN A 91 11.43 -8.89 23.86
C GLN A 91 9.91 -9.13 23.87
N ILE A 92 9.32 -9.20 25.06
CA ILE A 92 7.86 -9.23 25.24
C ILE A 92 7.33 -7.80 25.29
N GLU A 93 6.29 -7.54 24.53
CA GLU A 93 5.61 -6.25 24.43
C GLU A 93 4.16 -6.37 24.90
N LEU A 94 3.70 -5.33 25.60
CA LEU A 94 2.31 -5.14 26.02
C LEU A 94 1.82 -3.79 25.51
N GLU A 95 0.80 -3.77 24.65
CA GLU A 95 0.25 -2.55 24.03
C GLU A 95 1.32 -1.67 23.35
N GLY A 96 2.40 -2.29 22.85
CA GLY A 96 3.55 -1.62 22.22
C GLY A 96 4.58 -1.02 23.20
N CYS A 97 4.42 -1.25 24.50
CA CYS A 97 5.39 -0.88 25.55
C CYS A 97 6.00 -2.13 26.20
N ARG A 98 7.02 -1.97 27.05
CA ARG A 98 7.57 -3.06 27.85
C ARG A 98 6.64 -3.38 29.03
N PRO A 99 6.82 -4.53 29.74
CA PRO A 99 6.00 -4.84 30.89
C PRO A 99 5.96 -3.68 31.90
N PRO A 100 4.76 -3.25 32.34
CA PRO A 100 4.61 -2.07 33.16
C PRO A 100 5.21 -2.27 34.55
N LEU A 101 5.69 -1.18 35.15
CA LEU A 101 6.11 -1.16 36.54
C LEU A 101 4.90 -1.05 37.47
N THR A 102 4.97 -1.76 38.59
CA THR A 102 4.09 -1.54 39.74
C THR A 102 4.40 -0.20 40.42
N PRO A 103 3.50 0.35 41.26
CA PRO A 103 3.77 1.58 42.02
C PRO A 103 5.03 1.54 42.89
N SER A 104 5.52 0.34 43.23
CA SER A 104 6.79 0.16 43.95
C SER A 104 8.03 0.21 43.04
N GLY A 105 7.86 0.58 41.76
CA GLY A 105 8.94 0.64 40.78
C GLY A 105 9.45 -0.72 40.31
N ARG A 106 8.69 -1.81 40.51
CA ARG A 106 9.11 -3.19 40.17
C ARG A 106 8.24 -3.79 39.08
N THR A 107 8.82 -4.52 38.13
CA THR A 107 8.05 -5.32 37.16
C THR A 107 7.50 -6.60 37.78
N LEU A 108 8.29 -7.30 38.61
CA LEU A 108 7.87 -8.44 39.42
C LEU A 108 8.43 -8.35 40.85
N PRO A 109 7.79 -9.00 41.84
CA PRO A 109 8.30 -9.06 43.21
C PRO A 109 9.72 -9.65 43.32
N SER A 110 10.14 -10.45 42.34
CA SER A 110 11.47 -11.05 42.26
C SER A 110 12.57 -10.11 41.78
N PHE A 111 12.22 -8.95 41.22
CA PHE A 111 13.19 -7.95 40.75
C PHE A 111 13.32 -6.80 41.75
N GLU A 112 14.48 -6.16 41.73
CA GLU A 112 14.71 -4.94 42.50
C GLU A 112 13.89 -3.76 41.93
N PRO A 113 13.55 -2.76 42.76
CA PRO A 113 12.99 -1.50 42.25
C PRO A 113 13.91 -0.88 41.20
N TYR A 114 13.32 -0.46 40.08
CA TYR A 114 13.99 0.20 38.96
C TYR A 114 15.19 -0.59 38.40
N ASP A 115 15.10 -1.92 38.39
CA ASP A 115 16.12 -2.77 37.76
C ASP A 115 16.24 -2.44 36.26
N CYS A 116 17.45 -2.04 35.85
CA CYS A 116 17.79 -1.67 34.48
C CYS A 116 18.00 -2.88 33.57
N SER A 117 18.01 -4.11 34.12
CA SER A 117 18.27 -5.31 33.35
C SER A 117 17.22 -5.52 32.24
N PRO A 118 17.63 -5.97 31.04
CA PRO A 118 16.69 -6.23 29.95
C PRO A 118 15.66 -7.29 30.35
N ARG A 119 16.08 -8.26 31.17
CA ARG A 119 15.26 -9.33 31.73
C ARG A 119 14.15 -8.81 32.66
N ALA A 120 14.43 -7.81 33.49
CA ALA A 120 13.42 -7.21 34.34
C ALA A 120 12.29 -6.57 33.54
N GLY A 121 12.61 -5.92 32.41
CA GLY A 121 11.60 -5.36 31.50
C GLY A 121 11.26 -6.27 30.33
N GLY A 122 11.17 -7.58 30.54
CA GLY A 122 10.49 -8.50 29.63
C GLY A 122 11.31 -9.08 28.48
N PHE A 123 12.63 -8.92 28.46
CA PHE A 123 13.47 -9.62 27.48
C PHE A 123 13.69 -11.07 27.90
N VAL A 124 13.26 -12.02 27.06
CA VAL A 124 13.34 -13.46 27.31
C VAL A 124 14.41 -14.09 26.42
N ASP A 125 15.54 -14.45 27.02
CA ASP A 125 16.65 -15.18 26.37
C ASP A 125 16.40 -16.71 26.30
N GLY A 126 15.43 -17.22 27.06
CA GLY A 126 14.97 -18.60 26.98
C GLY A 126 14.24 -18.93 25.67
N ARG A 127 14.15 -20.22 25.35
CA ARG A 127 13.49 -20.77 24.15
C ARG A 127 12.55 -21.90 24.51
N PHE A 128 11.54 -22.16 23.68
CA PHE A 128 10.57 -23.21 23.97
C PHE A 128 11.17 -24.63 24.02
N ALA A 129 12.24 -24.90 23.25
CA ALA A 129 12.87 -26.21 23.26
C ALA A 129 13.51 -26.59 24.61
N THR A 130 14.08 -25.62 25.33
CA THR A 130 14.73 -25.85 26.64
C THR A 130 13.88 -25.41 27.83
N GLY A 131 12.75 -24.74 27.56
CA GLY A 131 11.93 -24.09 28.57
C GLY A 131 12.38 -22.66 28.87
N ILE A 132 11.49 -21.93 29.54
CA ILE A 132 11.65 -20.53 29.96
C ILE A 132 11.58 -20.43 31.48
N ARG A 133 12.27 -19.45 32.07
CA ARG A 133 12.32 -19.30 33.54
C ARG A 133 10.97 -18.81 34.09
N PRO A 134 10.65 -19.00 35.38
CA PRO A 134 9.37 -18.59 35.95
C PRO A 134 9.03 -17.10 35.77
N GLN A 135 10.02 -16.21 35.87
CA GLN A 135 9.83 -14.77 35.63
C GLN A 135 9.44 -14.48 34.18
N GLU A 136 10.13 -15.10 33.23
CA GLU A 136 9.90 -14.96 31.79
C GLU A 136 8.57 -15.60 31.37
N PHE A 137 8.23 -16.74 31.98
CA PHE A 137 6.94 -17.40 31.80
C PHE A 137 5.79 -16.47 32.16
N PHE A 138 5.90 -15.74 33.28
CA PHE A 138 4.88 -14.78 33.68
C PHE A 138 4.72 -13.66 32.65
N PHE A 139 5.81 -13.03 32.19
CA PHE A 139 5.73 -12.03 31.12
C PHE A 139 5.16 -12.60 29.82
N HIS A 140 5.54 -13.81 29.45
CA HIS A 140 5.00 -14.48 28.27
C HIS A 140 3.48 -14.70 28.37
N THR A 141 2.98 -15.09 29.55
CA THR A 141 1.53 -15.24 29.77
C THR A 141 0.77 -13.91 29.74
N MET A 142 1.40 -12.79 30.11
CA MET A 142 0.79 -11.46 29.98
C MET A 142 0.52 -11.13 28.51
N ALA A 143 1.52 -11.29 27.63
CA ALA A 143 1.35 -11.05 26.20
C ALA A 143 0.37 -12.03 25.55
N GLY A 144 0.38 -13.31 25.97
CA GLY A 144 -0.62 -14.28 25.54
C GLY A 144 -2.05 -13.87 25.90
N ARG A 145 -2.26 -13.29 27.09
CA ARG A 145 -3.56 -12.81 27.55
C ARG A 145 -4.02 -11.56 26.79
N GLU A 146 -3.12 -10.64 26.46
CA GLU A 146 -3.43 -9.46 25.64
C GLU A 146 -4.06 -9.86 24.30
N GLY A 147 -3.46 -10.83 23.58
CA GLY A 147 -4.00 -11.31 22.32
C GLY A 147 -5.41 -11.93 22.44
N LEU A 148 -5.68 -12.63 23.55
CA LEU A 148 -7.01 -13.18 23.83
C LEU A 148 -8.05 -12.08 24.14
N ILE A 149 -7.66 -11.08 24.92
CA ILE A 149 -8.52 -9.92 25.22
C ILE A 149 -8.83 -9.14 23.95
N ASP A 150 -7.82 -8.91 23.12
CA ASP A 150 -7.97 -8.22 21.84
C ASP A 150 -8.96 -8.92 20.92
N THR A 151 -8.89 -10.24 20.85
CA THR A 151 -9.84 -11.04 20.08
C THR A 151 -11.26 -10.92 20.64
N ALA A 152 -11.41 -10.92 21.96
CA ALA A 152 -12.73 -10.78 22.59
C ALA A 152 -13.35 -9.38 22.39
N VAL A 153 -12.54 -8.31 22.41
CA VAL A 153 -13.04 -6.93 22.38
C VAL A 153 -13.14 -6.37 20.96
N LYS A 154 -12.13 -6.57 20.11
CA LYS A 154 -12.04 -5.93 18.78
C LYS A 154 -13.01 -6.51 17.75
N THR A 155 -13.49 -7.74 17.95
CA THR A 155 -14.43 -8.44 17.05
C THR A 155 -15.80 -7.76 16.95
N SER A 156 -16.31 -7.20 18.04
CA SER A 156 -17.62 -6.54 18.08
C SER A 156 -17.69 -5.28 17.19
N ARG A 157 -16.59 -4.51 17.14
CA ARG A 157 -16.54 -3.22 16.44
C ARG A 157 -16.57 -3.37 14.93
N SER A 158 -15.79 -4.31 14.39
CA SER A 158 -15.72 -4.55 12.94
C SER A 158 -17.05 -5.05 12.38
N GLY A 159 -17.75 -5.93 13.10
CA GLY A 159 -19.05 -6.44 12.67
C GLY A 159 -20.15 -5.38 12.62
N TYR A 160 -20.20 -4.47 13.61
CA TYR A 160 -21.17 -3.36 13.59
C TYR A 160 -20.87 -2.38 12.44
N LEU A 161 -19.61 -1.99 12.27
CA LEU A 161 -19.18 -1.12 11.17
C LEU A 161 -19.53 -1.73 9.81
N GLN A 162 -19.25 -3.02 9.62
CA GLN A 162 -19.60 -3.75 8.40
C GLN A 162 -21.11 -3.69 8.13
N ARG A 163 -21.96 -3.91 9.15
CA ARG A 163 -23.42 -3.81 8.99
C ARG A 163 -23.84 -2.41 8.56
N CYS A 164 -23.28 -1.36 9.19
CA CYS A 164 -23.57 0.01 8.81
C CYS A 164 -23.21 0.26 7.34
N ILE A 165 -22.01 -0.13 6.91
CA ILE A 165 -21.56 0.06 5.52
C ILE A 165 -22.43 -0.73 4.54
N ILE A 166 -22.69 -2.01 4.81
CA ILE A 166 -23.52 -2.85 3.94
C ILE A 166 -24.92 -2.26 3.81
N LYS A 167 -25.52 -1.79 4.90
CA LYS A 167 -26.89 -1.25 4.86
C LYS A 167 -26.99 0.04 4.05
N HIS A 168 -25.97 0.91 4.10
CA HIS A 168 -25.95 2.12 3.29
C HIS A 168 -25.59 1.87 1.82
N LEU A 169 -24.87 0.79 1.52
CA LEU A 169 -24.41 0.48 0.16
C LEU A 169 -25.21 -0.66 -0.51
N GLU A 170 -26.30 -1.14 0.11
CA GLU A 170 -27.06 -2.29 -0.40
C GLU A 170 -27.73 -2.02 -1.76
N GLY A 171 -28.16 -0.76 -1.99
CA GLY A 171 -28.82 -0.32 -3.22
C GLY A 171 -27.86 0.10 -4.33
N VAL A 172 -26.57 0.17 -4.04
CA VAL A 172 -25.57 0.70 -4.97
C VAL A 172 -25.21 -0.36 -6.01
N MET A 173 -25.54 -0.08 -7.27
CA MET A 173 -25.31 -1.00 -8.39
C MET A 173 -24.73 -0.29 -9.62
N VAL A 174 -24.06 -1.07 -10.47
CA VAL A 174 -23.60 -0.61 -11.79
C VAL A 174 -24.75 -0.77 -12.78
N ASN A 175 -25.16 0.33 -13.39
CA ASN A 175 -26.21 0.35 -14.40
C ASN A 175 -25.64 0.05 -15.80
N TYR A 176 -26.52 -0.23 -16.78
CA TYR A 176 -26.14 -0.56 -18.16
C TYR A 176 -25.30 0.53 -18.86
N ASP A 177 -25.38 1.79 -18.39
CA ASP A 177 -24.58 2.92 -18.88
C ASP A 177 -23.19 3.01 -18.22
N SER A 178 -22.79 1.99 -17.43
CA SER A 178 -21.54 1.91 -16.65
C SER A 178 -21.45 2.89 -15.47
N THR A 179 -22.51 3.66 -15.20
CA THR A 179 -22.58 4.53 -14.03
C THR A 179 -22.93 3.71 -12.78
N VAL A 180 -22.39 4.11 -11.64
CA VAL A 180 -22.74 3.54 -10.34
C VAL A 180 -23.85 4.40 -9.74
N ARG A 181 -25.02 3.80 -9.55
CA ARG A 181 -26.20 4.49 -9.03
C ARG A 181 -26.72 3.83 -7.77
N ASP A 182 -27.36 4.64 -6.95
CA ASP A 182 -28.16 4.16 -5.82
C ASP A 182 -29.55 3.70 -6.30
N SER A 183 -30.32 3.06 -5.40
CA SER A 183 -31.69 2.60 -5.69
C SER A 183 -32.64 3.73 -6.11
N ASP A 184 -32.38 4.95 -5.66
CA ASP A 184 -33.17 6.14 -5.97
C ASP A 184 -32.85 6.73 -7.37
N GLY A 185 -31.86 6.17 -8.07
CA GLY A 185 -31.39 6.66 -9.37
C GLY A 185 -30.33 7.77 -9.31
N SER A 186 -29.98 8.21 -8.09
CA SER A 186 -28.87 9.14 -7.84
C SER A 186 -27.53 8.54 -8.30
N ILE A 187 -26.77 9.29 -9.10
CA ILE A 187 -25.45 8.84 -9.60
C ILE A 187 -24.39 9.12 -8.54
N ILE A 188 -23.68 8.07 -8.10
CA ILE A 188 -22.57 8.14 -7.15
C ILE A 188 -21.23 8.25 -7.90
N GLN A 189 -21.04 7.43 -8.93
CA GLN A 189 -19.84 7.46 -9.79
C GLN A 189 -20.26 7.38 -11.26
N PHE A 190 -19.56 8.11 -12.13
CA PHE A 190 -19.77 8.02 -13.58
C PHE A 190 -19.22 6.74 -14.19
N GLN A 191 -18.22 6.14 -13.55
CA GLN A 191 -17.63 4.87 -13.96
C GLN A 191 -17.10 4.16 -12.71
N TYR A 192 -17.39 2.86 -12.59
CA TYR A 192 -16.92 2.06 -11.47
C TYR A 192 -15.39 2.10 -11.36
N GLY A 193 -14.85 2.56 -10.23
CA GLY A 193 -13.39 2.62 -10.00
C GLY A 193 -12.63 3.54 -10.97
N GLU A 194 -13.34 4.43 -11.69
CA GLU A 194 -12.80 5.30 -12.76
C GLU A 194 -12.19 4.57 -13.97
N ASP A 195 -12.16 3.24 -13.98
CA ASP A 195 -11.65 2.41 -15.07
C ASP A 195 -12.66 1.38 -15.60
N GLY A 196 -13.74 1.12 -14.85
CA GLY A 196 -14.81 0.20 -15.20
C GLY A 196 -14.37 -1.27 -15.16
N VAL A 197 -13.28 -1.60 -14.47
CA VAL A 197 -12.71 -2.95 -14.46
C VAL A 197 -13.16 -3.72 -13.21
N ASP A 198 -13.60 -4.96 -13.39
CA ASP A 198 -13.86 -5.87 -12.27
C ASP A 198 -12.55 -6.33 -11.60
N ILE A 199 -12.47 -6.15 -10.29
CA ILE A 199 -11.34 -6.52 -9.45
C ILE A 199 -11.01 -8.01 -9.62
N GLY A 200 -12.02 -8.88 -9.72
CA GLY A 200 -11.83 -10.32 -9.89
C GLY A 200 -11.14 -10.70 -11.20
N ARG A 201 -11.35 -9.91 -12.26
CA ARG A 201 -10.81 -10.15 -13.60
C ARG A 201 -9.53 -9.36 -13.89
N SER A 202 -9.26 -8.32 -13.09
CA SER A 202 -8.10 -7.42 -13.23
C SER A 202 -6.72 -8.04 -12.96
N GLN A 203 -6.65 -9.24 -12.39
CA GLN A 203 -5.40 -9.81 -11.85
C GLN A 203 -4.26 -9.90 -12.89
N PHE A 204 -4.60 -10.23 -14.14
CA PHE A 204 -3.63 -10.36 -15.23
C PHE A 204 -3.37 -9.06 -16.00
N LEU A 205 -4.15 -8.00 -15.76
CA LEU A 205 -3.98 -6.70 -16.41
C LEU A 205 -2.88 -5.85 -15.74
N LYS A 206 -2.40 -6.25 -14.56
CA LYS A 206 -1.34 -5.57 -13.82
C LYS A 206 0.02 -5.68 -14.52
N LYS A 207 0.81 -4.60 -14.46
CA LYS A 207 2.19 -4.49 -15.01
C LYS A 207 3.06 -5.74 -14.77
N ASP A 208 3.07 -6.27 -13.55
CA ASP A 208 3.95 -7.40 -13.19
C ASP A 208 3.55 -8.71 -13.85
N ARG A 209 2.31 -8.86 -14.32
CA ARG A 209 1.76 -10.09 -14.90
C ARG A 209 1.60 -10.03 -16.42
N LEU A 210 1.85 -8.90 -17.06
CA LEU A 210 1.76 -8.73 -18.52
C LEU A 210 2.67 -9.70 -19.29
N HIS A 211 3.82 -10.08 -18.73
CA HIS A 211 4.72 -11.07 -19.32
C HIS A 211 4.05 -12.46 -19.48
N LEU A 212 3.17 -12.85 -18.54
CA LEU A 212 2.43 -14.10 -18.64
C LEU A 212 1.41 -14.05 -19.78
N LEU A 213 0.77 -12.90 -19.99
CA LEU A 213 -0.14 -12.71 -21.13
C LEU A 213 0.62 -12.76 -22.46
N ALA A 214 1.82 -12.15 -22.51
CA ALA A 214 2.67 -12.17 -23.70
C ALA A 214 3.11 -13.60 -24.06
N ASN A 215 3.53 -14.39 -23.07
CA ASN A 215 3.91 -15.80 -23.27
C ASN A 215 2.74 -16.66 -23.76
N ASN A 216 1.53 -16.42 -23.21
CA ASN A 216 0.33 -17.20 -23.52
C ASN A 216 -0.55 -16.60 -24.64
N LEU A 217 0.02 -15.70 -25.45
CA LEU A 217 -0.70 -15.02 -26.53
C LEU A 217 -1.44 -15.98 -27.50
N PRO A 218 -0.88 -17.12 -27.94
CA PRO A 218 -1.60 -18.02 -28.85
C PRO A 218 -2.92 -18.55 -28.27
N ILE A 219 -2.93 -18.87 -26.98
CA ILE A 219 -4.12 -19.37 -26.26
C ILE A 219 -5.17 -18.25 -26.15
N LEU A 220 -4.73 -17.03 -25.86
CA LEU A 220 -5.61 -15.87 -25.78
C LEU A 220 -6.24 -15.55 -27.14
N LEU A 221 -5.48 -15.67 -28.22
CA LEU A 221 -5.98 -15.44 -29.58
C LEU A 221 -7.00 -16.49 -30.02
N ASP A 222 -6.80 -17.76 -29.67
CA ASP A 222 -7.79 -18.81 -29.91
C ASP A 222 -9.10 -18.52 -29.16
N GLN A 223 -9.03 -18.18 -27.87
CA GLN A 223 -10.20 -17.77 -27.10
C GLN A 223 -10.89 -16.53 -27.70
N PHE A 224 -10.11 -15.55 -28.12
CA PHE A 224 -10.61 -14.32 -28.71
C PHE A 224 -11.26 -14.52 -30.08
N SER A 225 -10.70 -15.38 -30.93
CA SER A 225 -11.23 -15.68 -32.28
C SER A 225 -12.60 -16.35 -32.26
N LYS A 226 -12.96 -17.03 -31.16
CA LYS A 226 -14.26 -17.67 -30.97
C LYS A 226 -15.38 -16.67 -30.66
N SER A 227 -15.06 -15.41 -30.38
CA SER A 227 -16.04 -14.37 -30.10
C SER A 227 -16.70 -13.84 -31.39
N PRO A 228 -18.05 -13.77 -31.45
CA PRO A 228 -18.77 -13.29 -32.64
C PRO A 228 -18.50 -11.82 -32.98
N HIS A 229 -17.98 -11.04 -32.03
CA HIS A 229 -17.73 -9.60 -32.20
C HIS A 229 -16.30 -9.25 -32.65
N PHE A 230 -15.44 -10.24 -32.89
CA PHE A 230 -14.03 -10.04 -33.26
C PHE A 230 -13.83 -9.10 -34.48
N ASN A 231 -14.69 -9.22 -35.49
CA ASN A 231 -14.58 -8.46 -36.75
C ASN A 231 -15.20 -7.05 -36.71
N GLN A 232 -16.03 -6.73 -35.70
CA GLN A 232 -16.75 -5.45 -35.61
C GLN A 232 -15.98 -4.38 -34.80
N MET A 233 -14.80 -4.72 -34.29
CA MET A 233 -14.06 -3.89 -33.33
C MET A 233 -13.09 -2.93 -34.03
N ASP A 234 -13.48 -1.66 -34.18
CA ASP A 234 -12.61 -0.62 -34.75
C ASP A 234 -11.96 0.27 -33.65
N SER A 235 -10.64 0.13 -33.44
CA SER A 235 -9.82 0.91 -32.48
C SER A 235 -9.51 2.33 -32.95
N LYS A 236 -9.75 2.65 -34.23
CA LYS A 236 -9.29 3.90 -34.84
C LYS A 236 -9.82 5.16 -34.14
N LYS A 237 -11.02 5.10 -33.56
CA LYS A 237 -11.63 6.23 -32.83
C LYS A 237 -10.86 6.52 -31.54
N CYS A 238 -10.61 5.50 -30.72
CA CYS A 238 -9.85 5.61 -29.48
C CYS A 238 -8.41 6.06 -29.74
N ASP A 239 -7.75 5.52 -30.78
CA ASP A 239 -6.38 5.88 -31.12
C ASP A 239 -6.23 7.37 -31.51
N LYS A 240 -7.24 8.00 -32.12
CA LYS A 240 -7.23 9.44 -32.40
C LYS A 240 -7.23 10.26 -31.11
N VAL A 241 -8.07 9.90 -30.15
CA VAL A 241 -8.15 10.59 -28.85
C VAL A 241 -6.86 10.41 -28.06
N VAL A 242 -6.31 9.19 -28.03
CA VAL A 242 -5.02 8.91 -27.40
C VAL A 242 -3.88 9.71 -28.05
N LYS A 243 -3.87 9.86 -29.38
CA LYS A 243 -2.89 10.71 -30.06
C LYS A 243 -2.99 12.18 -29.66
N LYS A 244 -4.21 12.72 -29.53
CA LYS A 244 -4.45 14.08 -29.02
C LYS A 244 -3.93 14.22 -27.58
N LEU A 245 -4.23 13.26 -26.71
CA LEU A 245 -3.77 13.24 -25.32
C LEU A 245 -2.23 13.18 -25.22
N LYS A 246 -1.58 12.30 -25.99
CA LYS A 246 -0.11 12.21 -26.04
C LYS A 246 0.52 13.51 -26.57
N LYS A 247 -0.08 14.15 -27.58
CA LYS A 247 0.37 15.45 -28.10
C LYS A 247 0.25 16.55 -27.05
N TRP A 248 -0.85 16.56 -26.29
CA TRP A 248 -1.05 17.49 -25.18
C TRP A 248 -0.03 17.28 -24.05
N ARG A 249 0.21 16.03 -23.63
CA ARG A 249 1.21 15.70 -22.59
C ARG A 249 2.61 16.17 -22.98
N LYS A 250 3.04 15.97 -24.23
CA LYS A 250 4.33 16.44 -24.75
C LYS A 250 4.50 17.97 -24.75
N ARG A 251 3.41 18.73 -24.79
CA ARG A 251 3.44 20.20 -24.75
C ARG A 251 3.56 20.74 -23.32
N ARG A 252 3.27 19.93 -22.30
CA ARG A 252 3.18 20.33 -20.89
C ARG A 252 4.20 19.65 -19.97
N THR A 253 5.16 18.91 -20.52
CA THR A 253 6.12 18.06 -19.79
C THR A 253 6.98 18.77 -18.73
N ASP A 254 6.90 20.09 -18.58
CA ASP A 254 7.68 20.87 -17.60
C ASP A 254 6.98 21.09 -16.25
N GLN A 255 5.70 20.76 -16.06
CA GLN A 255 4.97 21.07 -14.80
C GLN A 255 4.15 19.90 -14.26
N SER A 256 4.79 19.01 -13.49
CA SER A 256 4.17 17.95 -12.66
C SER A 256 3.22 16.97 -13.38
N ASN A 257 3.27 15.69 -13.04
CA ASN A 257 2.32 14.69 -13.58
C ASN A 257 0.86 14.88 -13.09
N GLN A 258 0.52 16.00 -12.45
CA GLN A 258 -0.84 16.29 -12.00
C GLN A 258 -1.65 16.97 -13.10
N LYS A 259 -2.81 16.40 -13.42
CA LYS A 259 -3.78 17.02 -14.33
C LYS A 259 -4.38 18.26 -13.67
N SER A 260 -3.92 19.45 -14.03
CA SER A 260 -4.60 20.69 -13.68
C SER A 260 -5.68 20.98 -14.70
N TYR A 261 -6.95 20.78 -14.31
CA TYR A 261 -8.11 21.16 -15.11
C TYR A 261 -8.34 22.66 -14.97
N MET A 262 -7.65 23.44 -15.80
CA MET A 262 -7.87 24.87 -15.92
C MET A 262 -8.92 25.11 -16.98
N SER A 263 -10.07 25.66 -16.60
CA SER A 263 -11.06 26.07 -17.58
C SER A 263 -10.46 27.17 -18.49
N PRO A 264 -10.87 27.25 -19.77
CA PRO A 264 -10.42 28.33 -20.66
C PRO A 264 -10.67 29.72 -20.08
N PHE A 265 -11.77 29.88 -19.32
CA PHE A 265 -12.09 31.10 -18.58
C PHE A 265 -11.09 31.39 -17.44
N THR A 266 -10.65 30.36 -16.72
CA THR A 266 -9.65 30.53 -15.65
C THR A 266 -8.28 30.92 -16.23
N VAL A 267 -7.90 30.35 -17.37
CA VAL A 267 -6.67 30.74 -18.09
C VAL A 267 -6.79 32.19 -18.58
N PHE A 268 -7.93 32.57 -19.16
CA PHE A 268 -8.22 33.94 -19.58
C PHE A 268 -8.12 34.94 -18.42
N SER A 269 -8.80 34.64 -17.31
CA SER A 269 -8.77 35.47 -16.10
C SER A 269 -7.34 35.62 -15.56
N SER A 270 -6.55 34.54 -15.53
CA SER A 270 -5.16 34.58 -15.08
C SER A 270 -4.24 35.39 -16.01
N LYS A 271 -4.48 35.34 -17.33
CA LYS A 271 -3.72 36.13 -18.32
C LYS A 271 -4.04 37.62 -18.17
N LEU A 272 -5.33 37.96 -18.01
CA LEU A 272 -5.78 39.34 -17.86
C LEU A 272 -5.32 39.97 -16.53
N GLN A 273 -5.29 39.19 -15.45
CA GLN A 273 -4.75 39.62 -14.16
C GLN A 273 -3.22 39.80 -14.16
N ARG A 274 -2.48 39.08 -15.02
CA ARG A 274 -1.02 39.26 -15.15
C ARG A 274 -0.63 40.47 -15.99
N SER A 275 -1.49 40.91 -16.91
CA SER A 275 -1.26 42.09 -17.75
C SER A 275 -1.58 43.41 -17.05
N SER A 276 -2.37 43.40 -15.97
CA SER A 276 -2.80 44.60 -15.25
C SER A 276 -2.43 44.48 -13.77
N SER A 277 -1.33 45.09 -13.35
CA SER A 277 -0.76 44.89 -12.02
C SER A 277 -1.56 45.52 -10.85
N ASP A 278 -2.56 46.38 -11.09
CA ASP A 278 -3.20 47.15 -10.01
C ASP A 278 -4.75 47.18 -9.98
N GLU A 279 -5.47 46.61 -10.95
CA GLU A 279 -6.94 46.60 -10.93
C GLU A 279 -7.53 45.19 -10.80
N LYS A 280 -8.16 44.91 -9.64
CA LYS A 280 -9.03 43.75 -9.48
C LYS A 280 -10.27 43.93 -10.35
N TYR A 281 -10.28 43.28 -11.52
CA TYR A 281 -11.48 43.22 -12.36
C TYR A 281 -12.65 42.58 -11.59
N GLU A 282 -13.81 43.24 -11.62
CA GLU A 282 -15.06 42.66 -11.14
C GLU A 282 -15.46 41.43 -11.95
N LYS A 283 -16.05 40.43 -11.27
CA LYS A 283 -16.41 39.12 -11.84
C LYS A 283 -17.28 39.25 -13.10
N ASP A 284 -18.23 40.18 -13.11
CA ASP A 284 -19.19 40.35 -14.20
C ASP A 284 -18.52 40.92 -15.46
N LYS A 285 -17.58 41.86 -15.29
CA LYS A 285 -16.78 42.43 -16.39
C LYS A 285 -15.85 41.40 -17.02
N LEU A 286 -15.30 40.47 -16.23
CA LEU A 286 -14.49 39.36 -16.75
C LEU A 286 -15.31 38.38 -17.59
N ILE A 287 -16.54 38.08 -17.16
CA ILE A 287 -17.46 37.20 -17.89
C ILE A 287 -17.86 37.86 -19.22
N GLU A 288 -18.17 39.14 -19.20
CA GLU A 288 -18.53 39.90 -20.41
C GLU A 288 -17.34 40.02 -21.38
N ALA A 289 -16.15 40.33 -20.87
CA ALA A 289 -14.92 40.37 -21.68
C ALA A 289 -14.58 39.01 -22.31
N TYR A 290 -14.79 37.92 -21.58
CA TYR A 290 -14.58 36.57 -22.13
C TYR A 290 -15.62 36.21 -23.20
N ARG A 291 -16.88 36.61 -23.03
CA ARG A 291 -17.95 36.38 -24.02
C ARG A 291 -17.76 37.18 -25.30
N ASN A 292 -17.13 38.36 -25.19
CA ASN A 292 -16.87 39.25 -26.33
C ASN A 292 -15.55 38.91 -27.07
N LEU A 293 -14.81 37.88 -26.65
CA LEU A 293 -13.62 37.43 -27.38
C LEU A 293 -13.98 36.76 -28.71
N ASP A 294 -13.17 36.98 -29.74
CA ASP A 294 -13.28 36.30 -31.03
C ASP A 294 -13.18 34.76 -30.88
N GLU A 295 -13.90 34.01 -31.72
CA GLU A 295 -13.90 32.53 -31.71
C GLU A 295 -12.49 31.93 -31.83
N ASN A 296 -11.58 32.59 -32.57
CA ASN A 296 -10.19 32.15 -32.72
C ASN A 296 -9.41 32.25 -31.39
N SER A 297 -9.58 33.36 -30.67
CA SER A 297 -8.93 33.59 -29.38
C SER A 297 -9.51 32.67 -28.29
N GLN A 298 -10.82 32.39 -28.34
CA GLN A 298 -11.45 31.38 -27.48
C GLN A 298 -10.93 29.98 -27.76
N ASN A 299 -10.72 29.62 -29.04
CA ASN A 299 -10.14 28.33 -29.42
C ASN A 299 -8.68 28.20 -28.97
N GLU A 300 -7.87 29.25 -29.06
CA GLU A 300 -6.51 29.25 -28.51
C GLU A 300 -6.48 29.05 -27.00
N LEU A 301 -7.42 29.66 -26.26
CA LEU A 301 -7.61 29.44 -24.83
C LEU A 301 -8.10 28.01 -24.53
N ALA A 302 -8.96 27.46 -25.39
CA ALA A 302 -9.44 26.08 -25.31
C ALA A 302 -8.36 25.05 -25.63
N GLU A 303 -7.34 25.39 -26.45
CA GLU A 303 -6.18 24.51 -26.68
C GLU A 303 -5.35 24.25 -25.41
N TYR A 304 -5.46 25.12 -24.39
CA TYR A 304 -4.86 24.88 -23.08
C TYR A 304 -5.63 23.85 -22.25
N ALA A 305 -6.89 23.56 -22.55
CA ALA A 305 -7.70 22.61 -21.79
C ALA A 305 -7.15 21.18 -21.94
N CYS A 306 -7.18 20.42 -20.84
CA CYS A 306 -6.83 19.00 -20.89
C CYS A 306 -7.90 18.26 -21.69
N PRO A 307 -7.55 17.49 -22.74
CA PRO A 307 -8.53 16.65 -23.44
C PRO A 307 -9.15 15.65 -22.48
N ASP A 308 -10.46 15.39 -22.64
CA ASP A 308 -11.14 14.38 -21.83
C ASP A 308 -10.51 13.00 -22.00
N PRO A 309 -10.53 12.16 -20.95
CA PRO A 309 -10.03 10.80 -21.03
C PRO A 309 -10.86 9.97 -22.02
N VAL A 310 -10.24 8.93 -22.58
CA VAL A 310 -10.89 8.04 -23.55
C VAL A 310 -12.14 7.41 -22.95
N SER A 311 -12.11 7.05 -21.67
CA SER A 311 -13.23 6.44 -20.94
C SER A 311 -14.42 7.38 -20.71
N ALA A 312 -14.22 8.70 -20.75
CA ALA A 312 -15.32 9.67 -20.67
C ALA A 312 -16.01 9.87 -22.03
N GLN A 313 -15.26 9.77 -23.14
CA GLN A 313 -15.81 9.97 -24.49
C GLN A 313 -16.44 8.72 -25.07
N TYR A 314 -15.95 7.55 -24.68
CA TYR A 314 -16.42 6.28 -25.21
C TYR A 314 -16.60 5.23 -24.12
N TRP A 315 -17.66 4.44 -24.27
CA TRP A 315 -17.91 3.31 -23.39
C TRP A 315 -16.88 2.21 -23.62
N SER A 316 -16.31 1.73 -22.51
CA SER A 316 -15.40 0.58 -22.52
C SER A 316 -16.07 -0.60 -23.21
N SER A 317 -17.30 -0.97 -22.82
CA SER A 317 -18.01 -2.14 -23.34
C SER A 317 -18.23 -2.19 -24.86
N THR A 318 -18.36 -1.05 -25.53
CA THR A 318 -18.67 -0.99 -26.98
C THR A 318 -17.48 -0.60 -27.84
N THR A 319 -16.57 0.21 -27.31
CA THR A 319 -15.45 0.75 -28.09
C THR A 319 -14.13 0.12 -27.68
N PHE A 320 -13.50 -0.50 -28.65
CA PHE A 320 -12.28 -1.23 -28.42
C PHE A 320 -11.11 -0.29 -28.13
N GLY A 321 -10.43 -0.52 -27.01
CA GLY A 321 -9.31 0.31 -26.55
C GLY A 321 -9.72 1.54 -25.73
N ALA A 322 -11.00 1.68 -25.35
CA ALA A 322 -11.46 2.62 -24.33
C ALA A 322 -11.08 2.12 -22.92
N LEU A 323 -9.79 2.24 -22.64
CA LEU A 323 -9.13 1.87 -21.39
C LEU A 323 -8.75 3.11 -20.59
N SER A 324 -8.56 2.93 -19.28
CA SER A 324 -7.96 3.96 -18.44
C SER A 324 -6.55 4.30 -18.93
N GLU A 325 -6.19 5.58 -18.84
CA GLU A 325 -4.90 6.08 -19.28
C GLU A 325 -3.74 5.37 -18.60
N LYS A 326 -3.88 5.09 -17.30
CA LYS A 326 -2.87 4.39 -16.50
C LYS A 326 -2.60 2.99 -17.05
N SER A 327 -3.64 2.20 -17.27
CA SER A 327 -3.50 0.83 -17.80
C SER A 327 -2.87 0.82 -19.18
N ARG A 328 -3.22 1.81 -20.02
CA ARG A 328 -2.65 1.96 -21.37
C ARG A 328 -1.18 2.40 -21.34
N ASP A 329 -0.83 3.34 -20.47
CA ASP A 329 0.55 3.79 -20.29
C ASP A 329 1.43 2.65 -19.73
N GLU A 330 0.93 1.87 -18.77
CA GLU A 330 1.61 0.68 -18.25
C GLU A 330 1.87 -0.36 -19.35
N PHE A 331 0.87 -0.59 -20.19
CA PHE A 331 0.96 -1.52 -21.32
C PHE A 331 1.92 -1.03 -22.41
N ASP A 332 1.84 0.25 -22.80
CA ASP A 332 2.74 0.86 -23.78
C ASP A 332 4.20 0.83 -23.28
N ASN A 333 4.42 1.10 -21.98
CA ASN A 333 5.73 0.98 -21.34
C ASN A 333 6.24 -0.46 -21.37
N PHE A 334 5.37 -1.45 -21.13
CA PHE A 334 5.74 -2.87 -21.20
C PHE A 334 6.15 -3.28 -22.62
N ILE A 335 5.40 -2.85 -23.65
CA ILE A 335 5.76 -3.10 -25.06
C ILE A 335 7.09 -2.43 -25.43
N SER A 336 7.33 -1.22 -24.94
CA SER A 336 8.59 -0.51 -25.22
C SER A 336 9.82 -1.21 -24.65
N ASP A 337 9.64 -1.95 -23.55
CA ASP A 337 10.68 -2.70 -22.88
C ASP A 337 10.88 -4.10 -23.50
N ARG A 338 11.64 -4.14 -24.59
CA ARG A 338 11.93 -5.38 -25.34
C ARG A 338 12.61 -6.49 -24.53
N THR A 339 13.17 -6.18 -23.37
CA THR A 339 13.82 -7.19 -22.50
C THR A 339 12.82 -8.15 -21.87
N LYS A 340 11.56 -7.71 -21.69
CA LYS A 340 10.49 -8.48 -21.05
C LYS A 340 9.63 -9.28 -22.03
N LEU A 341 9.88 -9.12 -23.33
CA LEU A 341 9.16 -9.80 -24.39
C LEU A 341 9.87 -11.12 -24.77
N PRO A 342 9.12 -12.15 -25.18
CA PRO A 342 9.70 -13.39 -25.70
C PRO A 342 10.65 -13.13 -26.87
N ARG A 343 11.70 -13.96 -27.03
CA ARG A 343 12.69 -13.80 -28.11
C ARG A 343 12.10 -13.91 -29.53
N TYR A 344 10.94 -14.56 -29.69
CA TYR A 344 10.23 -14.70 -30.97
C TYR A 344 9.26 -13.54 -31.26
N TRP A 345 9.28 -12.46 -30.47
CA TRP A 345 8.35 -11.35 -30.61
C TRP A 345 8.60 -10.54 -31.89
N THR A 346 7.56 -10.43 -32.72
CA THR A 346 7.54 -9.68 -33.98
C THR A 346 6.47 -8.60 -33.93
N GLU A 347 6.47 -7.67 -34.90
CA GLU A 347 5.42 -6.64 -35.02
C GLU A 347 4.01 -7.24 -35.18
N TYR A 348 3.91 -8.44 -35.79
CA TYR A 348 2.66 -9.19 -35.86
C TYR A 348 2.15 -9.60 -34.47
N HIS A 349 3.05 -10.04 -33.59
CA HIS A 349 2.72 -10.36 -32.20
C HIS A 349 2.34 -9.11 -31.41
N GLU A 350 2.96 -7.96 -31.65
CA GLU A 350 2.62 -6.71 -30.96
C GLU A 350 1.20 -6.21 -31.28
N SER A 351 0.82 -6.22 -32.56
CA SER A 351 -0.52 -5.80 -32.98
C SER A 351 -1.61 -6.72 -32.43
N ASN A 352 -1.36 -8.04 -32.48
CA ASN A 352 -2.28 -9.03 -31.93
C ASN A 352 -2.32 -9.00 -30.39
N PHE A 353 -1.21 -8.69 -29.73
CA PHE A 353 -1.17 -8.54 -28.28
C PHE A 353 -1.93 -7.30 -27.81
N ARG A 354 -1.80 -6.16 -28.52
CA ARG A 354 -2.66 -4.97 -28.29
C ARG A 354 -4.13 -5.32 -28.36
N ARG A 355 -4.53 -6.08 -29.38
CA ARG A 355 -5.91 -6.55 -29.53
C ARG A 355 -6.31 -7.51 -28.41
N ALA A 356 -5.51 -8.52 -28.12
CA ALA A 356 -5.80 -9.47 -27.04
C ALA A 356 -5.93 -8.75 -25.68
N PHE A 357 -5.08 -7.75 -25.41
CA PHE A 357 -5.13 -6.96 -24.19
C PHE A 357 -6.40 -6.10 -24.11
N TYR A 358 -6.76 -5.39 -25.18
CA TYR A 358 -8.00 -4.60 -25.21
C TYR A 358 -9.23 -5.50 -25.08
N TRP A 359 -9.24 -6.69 -25.69
CA TRP A 359 -10.32 -7.64 -25.49
C TRP A 359 -10.38 -8.14 -24.04
N LYS A 360 -9.23 -8.49 -23.46
CA LYS A 360 -9.16 -8.96 -22.07
C LYS A 360 -9.57 -7.89 -21.05
N SER A 361 -9.54 -6.62 -21.43
CA SER A 361 -10.09 -5.53 -20.60
C SER A 361 -11.60 -5.33 -20.74
N LEU A 362 -12.23 -5.91 -21.77
CA LEU A 362 -13.69 -5.86 -21.97
C LEU A 362 -14.40 -7.02 -21.27
N VAL A 363 -13.72 -8.17 -21.19
CA VAL A 363 -14.21 -9.42 -20.62
C VAL A 363 -13.63 -9.60 -19.24
#